data_AF-X1LGT9-F1
#
_entry.id   AF-X1LGT9-F1
#
_cell.length_a   1.000
_cell.length_b   1.000
_cell.length_c   1.000
_cell.angle_alpha   90.00
_cell.angle_beta   90.00
_cell.angle_gamma   90.00
#
_symmetry.space_group_name_H-M   'P 1'
#
loop_
_entity.id
_entity.type
_entity.pdbx_description
1 polymer ?
#
loop_
_entity_poly.entity_id
_entity_poly.type
_entity_poly.pdbx_seq_one_letter_code
_entity_poly.pdbx_strand_id
1 'polypeptide(L)'
;MEKLNENDLAILSYRDIVNKNPYDFYKIMAMARLEEIDPDWTLDLEAKDFGNKDLEDENNNEHYKKAKELFTLDFYEDVMNELEIVEKEEHNNKKLMLEVSNLFFKTGNYHGSIKIAVNYLNELLSDEPQGEVKNIWKQFYPRGYHNFVEIWSEDRDINPFLIYSVIREESHFNPFALSVSNARGLMQIIPSTGKWIAEKIGFQNFYTERMWDIETNIKMGSWYLRFLLDYFGGRQMLAVAGYNAGQGAVEKW
;
A
#
# COMPACT_ATOMS: atom_id res chain seq x y z
N MET A 1 25.92 6.90 -18.36
CA MET A 1 25.62 6.75 -19.80
C MET A 1 24.85 7.97 -20.31
N GLU A 2 23.61 8.26 -19.87
CA GLU A 2 22.89 9.47 -20.31
C GLU A 2 23.69 10.77 -20.12
N LYS A 3 24.19 11.04 -18.90
CA LYS A 3 25.01 12.23 -18.62
C LYS A 3 26.36 12.26 -19.36
N LEU A 4 26.78 11.13 -19.93
CA LEU A 4 28.00 10.99 -20.73
C LEU A 4 27.69 11.04 -22.24
N ASN A 5 26.43 11.28 -22.63
CA ASN A 5 25.93 11.23 -24.01
C ASN A 5 26.10 9.85 -24.69
N GLU A 6 26.13 8.77 -23.89
CA GLU A 6 26.16 7.38 -24.37
C GLU A 6 24.73 6.82 -24.45
N ASN A 7 23.90 7.37 -25.34
CA ASN A 7 22.46 7.12 -25.35
C ASN A 7 22.11 5.65 -25.61
N ASP A 8 22.77 4.98 -26.55
CA ASP A 8 22.51 3.57 -26.87
C ASP A 8 22.79 2.66 -25.65
N LEU A 9 23.89 2.90 -24.94
CA LEU A 9 24.23 2.16 -23.73
C LEU A 9 23.26 2.44 -22.58
N ALA A 10 22.77 3.68 -22.48
CA ALA A 10 21.75 4.05 -21.49
C ALA A 10 20.44 3.29 -21.75
N ILE A 11 19.95 3.29 -22.99
CA ILE A 11 18.75 2.55 -23.40
C ILE A 11 18.91 1.05 -23.09
N LEU A 12 20.04 0.45 -23.48
CA LEU A 12 20.32 -0.96 -23.18
C LEU A 12 20.30 -1.24 -21.67
N SER A 13 20.87 -0.34 -20.86
CA SER A 13 20.89 -0.49 -19.41
C SER A 13 19.49 -0.37 -18.78
N TYR A 14 18.65 0.55 -19.27
CA TYR A 14 17.27 0.64 -18.81
C TYR A 14 16.44 -0.59 -19.19
N ARG A 15 16.57 -1.08 -20.43
CA ARG A 15 15.91 -2.33 -20.86
C ARG A 15 16.37 -3.52 -19.99
N ASP A 16 17.64 -3.58 -19.63
CA ASP A 16 18.16 -4.61 -18.71
C ASP A 16 17.50 -4.54 -17.33
N ILE A 17 17.31 -3.33 -16.78
CA ILE A 17 16.58 -3.12 -15.52
C ILE A 17 15.15 -3.63 -15.65
N VAL A 18 14.42 -3.26 -16.71
CA VAL A 18 13.02 -3.66 -16.91
C VAL A 18 12.87 -5.18 -17.00
N ASN A 19 13.79 -5.85 -17.69
CA ASN A 19 13.73 -7.29 -17.93
C ASN A 19 14.13 -8.14 -16.72
N LYS A 20 15.05 -7.65 -15.88
CA LYS A 20 15.61 -8.44 -14.76
C LYS A 20 14.97 -8.18 -13.41
N ASN A 21 14.28 -7.06 -13.23
CA ASN A 21 13.74 -6.66 -11.93
C ASN A 21 12.23 -6.92 -11.83
N PRO A 22 11.71 -7.17 -10.61
CA PRO A 22 10.27 -7.17 -10.36
C PRO A 22 9.67 -5.78 -10.61
N TYR A 23 8.35 -5.66 -10.57
CA TYR A 23 7.61 -4.39 -10.65
C TYR A 23 7.83 -3.50 -9.41
N ASP A 24 9.08 -3.09 -9.20
CA ASP A 24 9.52 -2.20 -8.13
C ASP A 24 9.74 -0.76 -8.64
N PHE A 25 10.19 0.12 -7.74
CA PHE A 25 10.49 1.51 -8.05
C PHE A 25 11.46 1.67 -9.23
N TYR A 26 12.53 0.87 -9.29
CA TYR A 26 13.57 1.03 -10.31
C TYR A 26 13.08 0.55 -11.68
N LYS A 27 12.27 -0.51 -11.74
CA LYS A 27 11.61 -0.93 -12.98
C LYS A 27 10.67 0.15 -13.50
N ILE A 28 9.81 0.71 -12.64
CA ILE A 28 8.88 1.78 -13.03
C ILE A 28 9.65 3.02 -13.53
N MET A 29 10.71 3.41 -12.82
CA MET A 29 11.55 4.54 -13.25
C MET A 29 12.29 4.27 -14.56
N ALA A 30 12.77 3.05 -14.77
CA ALA A 30 13.42 2.67 -16.03
C ALA A 30 12.41 2.67 -17.20
N MET A 31 11.19 2.18 -16.99
CA MET A 31 10.10 2.25 -17.98
C MET A 31 9.77 3.68 -18.37
N ALA A 32 9.53 4.55 -17.38
CA ALA A 32 9.25 5.97 -17.61
C ALA A 32 10.40 6.67 -18.36
N ARG A 33 11.66 6.30 -18.05
CA ARG A 33 12.81 6.83 -18.78
C ARG A 33 12.89 6.34 -20.21
N LEU A 34 12.61 5.07 -20.47
CA LEU A 34 12.56 4.53 -21.83
C LEU A 34 11.49 5.21 -22.68
N GLU A 35 10.30 5.48 -22.12
CA GLU A 35 9.24 6.25 -22.80
C GLU A 35 9.70 7.65 -23.24
N GLU A 36 10.62 8.28 -22.50
CA GLU A 36 11.15 9.60 -22.82
C GLU A 36 12.27 9.58 -23.87
N ILE A 37 13.15 8.57 -23.83
CA ILE A 37 14.43 8.61 -24.57
C ILE A 37 14.54 7.61 -25.72
N ASP A 38 13.65 6.62 -25.79
CA ASP A 38 13.67 5.54 -26.77
C ASP A 38 12.37 5.56 -27.60
N PRO A 39 12.37 6.17 -28.80
CA PRO A 39 11.16 6.29 -29.63
C PRO A 39 10.56 4.95 -30.08
N ASP A 40 11.39 3.89 -30.10
CA ASP A 40 10.97 2.54 -30.46
C ASP A 40 10.53 1.73 -29.23
N TRP A 41 10.59 2.34 -28.03
CA TRP A 41 10.12 1.71 -26.81
C TRP A 41 8.63 1.41 -26.91
N THR A 42 8.33 0.12 -26.82
CA THR A 42 6.98 -0.38 -26.64
C THR A 42 6.99 -1.31 -25.45
N LEU A 43 5.92 -1.27 -24.66
CA LEU A 43 5.73 -2.22 -23.58
C LEU A 43 5.29 -3.55 -24.18
N ASP A 44 6.24 -4.34 -24.69
CA ASP A 44 5.98 -5.70 -25.19
C ASP A 44 6.42 -6.69 -24.10
N LEU A 45 5.51 -6.93 -23.16
CA LEU A 45 5.71 -7.87 -22.06
C LEU A 45 4.81 -9.07 -22.33
N GLU A 46 5.42 -10.22 -22.67
CA GLU A 46 4.68 -11.49 -22.70
C GLU A 46 4.02 -11.69 -21.32
N ALA A 47 2.69 -11.68 -21.30
CA ALA A 47 1.93 -11.97 -20.10
C ALA A 47 2.29 -13.39 -19.65
N LYS A 48 2.99 -13.51 -18.52
CA LYS A 48 3.16 -14.82 -17.88
C LYS A 48 1.78 -15.25 -17.40
N ASP A 49 1.22 -16.25 -18.08
CA ASP A 49 -0.03 -16.88 -17.69
C ASP A 49 0.18 -17.55 -16.33
N PHE A 50 -0.33 -16.91 -15.28
CA PHE A 50 -0.28 -17.44 -13.92
C PHE A 50 -1.38 -18.50 -13.70
N GLY A 51 -2.28 -18.70 -14.67
CA GLY A 51 -3.43 -19.60 -14.59
C GLY A 51 -3.09 -21.09 -14.49
N ASN A 52 -1.81 -21.46 -14.46
CA ASN A 52 -1.36 -22.86 -14.56
C ASN A 52 -0.27 -23.29 -13.56
N LYS A 53 -0.14 -22.61 -12.41
CA LYS A 53 0.68 -23.16 -11.31
C LYS A 53 -0.18 -24.02 -10.40
N ASP A 54 -0.27 -25.33 -10.67
CA ASP A 54 -0.78 -26.43 -9.82
C ASP A 54 -1.45 -25.96 -8.50
N LEU A 55 -2.67 -25.42 -8.62
CA LEU A 55 -3.50 -25.02 -7.50
C LEU A 55 -4.45 -26.18 -7.22
N GLU A 56 -4.11 -27.13 -6.35
CA GLU A 56 -4.98 -28.27 -5.99
C GLU A 56 -6.43 -27.84 -5.64
N ASP A 57 -7.42 -28.59 -6.11
CA ASP A 57 -8.80 -28.11 -6.31
C ASP A 57 -9.76 -28.18 -5.11
N GLU A 58 -9.37 -28.78 -3.99
CA GLU A 58 -10.22 -28.83 -2.79
C GLU A 58 -9.46 -28.53 -1.52
N ASN A 59 -9.78 -27.39 -0.91
CA ASN A 59 -9.27 -27.04 0.39
C ASN A 59 -10.07 -27.71 1.50
N ASN A 60 -9.46 -28.67 2.17
CA ASN A 60 -10.08 -29.44 3.24
C ASN A 60 -9.93 -28.83 4.63
N ASN A 61 -9.31 -27.65 4.78
CA ASN A 61 -9.15 -27.02 6.09
C ASN A 61 -10.52 -26.61 6.68
N GLU A 62 -10.85 -27.15 7.85
CA GLU A 62 -12.15 -26.96 8.51
C GLU A 62 -12.35 -25.51 8.98
N HIS A 63 -11.29 -24.83 9.45
CA HIS A 63 -11.35 -23.42 9.82
C HIS A 63 -11.66 -22.54 8.59
N TYR A 64 -11.08 -22.86 7.43
CA TYR A 64 -11.38 -22.15 6.19
C TYR A 64 -12.82 -22.37 5.71
N LYS A 65 -13.33 -23.61 5.76
CA LYS A 65 -14.74 -23.90 5.44
C LYS A 65 -15.68 -23.11 6.37
N LYS A 66 -15.41 -23.13 7.67
CA LYS A 66 -16.17 -22.38 8.67
C LYS A 66 -16.12 -20.87 8.42
N ALA A 67 -14.96 -20.31 8.09
CA ALA A 67 -14.81 -18.90 7.73
C ALA A 67 -15.70 -18.52 6.53
N LYS A 68 -15.78 -19.36 5.50
CA LYS A 68 -16.67 -19.11 4.36
C LYS A 68 -18.15 -19.09 4.76
N GLU A 69 -18.59 -20.05 5.59
CA GLU A 69 -19.97 -20.08 6.07
C GLU A 69 -20.30 -18.85 6.91
N LEU A 70 -19.43 -18.50 7.87
CA LEU A 70 -19.57 -17.28 8.69
C LEU A 70 -19.61 -16.00 7.84
N PHE A 71 -18.82 -15.94 6.76
CA PHE A 71 -18.82 -14.83 5.83
C PHE A 71 -20.18 -14.65 5.15
N THR A 72 -20.86 -15.74 4.77
CA THR A 72 -22.21 -15.66 4.18
C THR A 72 -23.28 -15.18 5.17
N LEU A 73 -22.99 -15.28 6.46
CA LEU A 73 -23.86 -14.88 7.55
C LEU A 73 -23.49 -13.51 8.14
N ASP A 74 -22.54 -12.79 7.52
CA ASP A 74 -22.04 -11.48 7.94
C ASP A 74 -21.35 -11.44 9.33
N PHE A 75 -20.88 -12.58 9.86
CA PHE A 75 -20.13 -12.66 11.11
C PHE A 75 -18.64 -12.34 10.90
N TYR A 76 -18.32 -11.12 10.45
CA TYR A 76 -16.97 -10.77 9.99
C TYR A 76 -15.88 -10.86 11.06
N GLU A 77 -16.21 -10.62 12.33
CA GLU A 77 -15.24 -10.79 13.43
C GLU A 77 -14.83 -12.26 13.58
N ASP A 78 -15.82 -13.17 13.57
CA ASP A 78 -15.57 -14.60 13.62
C ASP A 78 -14.82 -15.09 12.37
N VAL A 79 -15.14 -14.55 11.18
CA VAL A 79 -14.37 -14.83 9.95
C VAL A 79 -12.89 -14.51 10.15
N MET A 80 -12.58 -13.32 10.68
CA MET A 80 -11.18 -12.92 10.90
C MET A 80 -10.46 -13.86 11.87
N ASN A 81 -11.11 -14.23 12.97
CA ASN A 81 -10.55 -15.16 13.95
C ASN A 81 -10.24 -16.54 13.34
N GLU A 82 -11.16 -17.09 12.53
CA GLU A 82 -10.94 -18.37 11.85
C GLU A 82 -9.78 -18.27 10.84
N LEU A 83 -9.72 -17.20 10.06
CA LEU A 83 -8.67 -17.00 9.05
C LEU A 83 -7.27 -16.82 9.65
N GLU A 84 -7.15 -16.22 10.84
CA GLU A 84 -5.87 -16.15 11.57
C GLU A 84 -5.36 -17.54 12.00
N ILE A 85 -6.25 -18.49 12.25
CA ILE A 85 -5.87 -19.88 12.53
C ILE A 85 -5.37 -20.54 11.24
N VAL A 86 -6.11 -20.40 10.15
CA VAL A 86 -5.74 -20.93 8.83
C VAL A 86 -4.35 -20.42 8.39
N GLU A 87 -4.09 -19.12 8.54
CA GLU A 87 -2.76 -18.54 8.25
C GLU A 87 -1.64 -19.26 9.02
N LYS A 88 -1.81 -19.47 10.33
CA LYS A 88 -0.77 -20.10 11.16
C LYS A 88 -0.51 -21.54 10.75
N GLU A 89 -1.58 -22.30 10.49
CA GLU A 89 -1.51 -23.74 10.19
C GLU A 89 -1.05 -24.02 8.75
N GLU A 90 -1.48 -23.19 7.80
CA GLU A 90 -1.40 -23.51 6.37
C GLU A 90 -0.63 -22.45 5.55
N HIS A 91 0.21 -21.62 6.17
CA HIS A 91 0.97 -20.55 5.50
C HIS A 91 1.79 -21.00 4.27
N ASN A 92 2.14 -22.29 4.18
CA ASN A 92 2.85 -22.85 3.03
C ASN A 92 1.94 -23.12 1.81
N ASN A 93 0.62 -23.20 2.01
CA ASN A 93 -0.36 -23.38 0.94
C ASN A 93 -0.71 -22.04 0.28
N LYS A 94 0.01 -21.68 -0.78
CA LYS A 94 -0.14 -20.40 -1.49
C LYS A 94 -1.55 -20.17 -2.06
N LYS A 95 -2.22 -21.22 -2.56
CA LYS A 95 -3.62 -21.14 -3.05
C LYS A 95 -4.53 -20.69 -1.91
N LEU A 96 -4.44 -21.38 -0.78
CA LEU A 96 -5.22 -21.06 0.39
C LEU A 96 -4.89 -19.67 0.91
N MET A 97 -3.62 -19.28 0.95
CA MET A 97 -3.23 -17.92 1.35
C MET A 97 -3.84 -16.85 0.44
N LEU A 98 -3.91 -17.08 -0.87
CA LEU A 98 -4.61 -16.16 -1.77
C LEU A 98 -6.12 -16.07 -1.44
N GLU A 99 -6.75 -17.21 -1.13
CA GLU A 99 -8.16 -17.24 -0.72
C GLU A 99 -8.41 -16.56 0.64
N VAL A 100 -7.53 -16.78 1.62
CA VAL A 100 -7.53 -16.10 2.93
C VAL A 100 -7.39 -14.59 2.75
N SER A 101 -6.42 -14.14 1.94
CA SER A 101 -6.19 -12.72 1.68
C SER A 101 -7.43 -12.06 1.06
N ASN A 102 -8.10 -12.75 0.13
CA ASN A 102 -9.32 -12.27 -0.49
C ASN A 102 -10.49 -12.15 0.50
N LEU A 103 -10.64 -13.10 1.44
CA LEU A 103 -11.66 -12.98 2.48
C LEU A 103 -11.35 -11.85 3.47
N PHE A 104 -10.10 -11.69 3.89
CA PHE A 104 -9.69 -10.53 4.70
C PHE A 104 -10.00 -9.20 4.00
N PHE A 105 -9.71 -9.10 2.70
CA PHE A 105 -10.02 -7.91 1.91
C PHE A 105 -11.53 -7.63 1.90
N LYS A 106 -12.36 -8.66 1.70
CA LYS A 106 -13.83 -8.53 1.64
C LYS A 106 -14.47 -8.17 2.97
N THR A 107 -13.88 -8.56 4.10
CA THR A 107 -14.36 -8.18 5.43
C THR A 107 -13.86 -6.81 5.90
N GLY A 108 -13.07 -6.11 5.07
CA GLY A 108 -12.46 -4.82 5.43
C GLY A 108 -11.19 -4.94 6.27
N ASN A 109 -10.68 -6.14 6.51
CA ASN A 109 -9.38 -6.37 7.13
C ASN A 109 -8.24 -6.23 6.11
N TYR A 110 -8.04 -5.00 5.64
CA TYR A 110 -7.01 -4.67 4.66
C TYR A 110 -5.59 -5.02 5.16
N HIS A 111 -5.34 -4.84 6.46
CA HIS A 111 -4.07 -5.21 7.07
C HIS A 111 -3.77 -6.70 6.94
N GLY A 112 -4.74 -7.55 7.28
CA GLY A 112 -4.62 -9.01 7.12
C GLY A 112 -4.35 -9.39 5.66
N SER A 113 -5.08 -8.79 4.72
CA SER A 113 -4.90 -9.04 3.28
C SER A 113 -3.47 -8.71 2.81
N ILE A 114 -2.96 -7.52 3.16
CA ILE A 114 -1.60 -7.07 2.83
C ILE A 114 -0.55 -7.94 3.54
N LYS A 115 -0.78 -8.32 4.81
CA LYS A 115 0.15 -9.18 5.55
C LYS A 115 0.35 -10.53 4.85
N ILE A 116 -0.75 -11.17 4.44
CA ILE A 116 -0.69 -12.43 3.68
C ILE A 116 0.06 -12.24 2.37
N ALA A 117 -0.22 -11.15 1.67
CA ALA A 117 0.43 -10.77 0.42
C ALA A 117 1.96 -10.74 0.54
N VAL A 118 2.43 -9.91 1.46
CA VAL A 118 3.84 -9.59 1.63
C VAL A 118 4.60 -10.80 2.15
N ASN A 119 4.02 -11.55 3.09
CA ASN A 119 4.73 -12.64 3.74
C ASN A 119 4.76 -13.92 2.89
N TYR A 120 3.71 -14.20 2.13
CA TYR A 120 3.52 -15.51 1.51
C TYR A 120 3.39 -15.47 -0.02
N LEU A 121 3.03 -14.31 -0.60
CA LEU A 121 2.65 -14.16 -2.00
C LEU A 121 3.45 -13.07 -2.74
N ASN A 122 4.60 -12.64 -2.20
CA ASN A 122 5.42 -11.56 -2.77
C ASN A 122 5.85 -11.83 -4.23
N GLU A 123 6.03 -13.10 -4.62
CA GLU A 123 6.33 -13.47 -6.00
C GLU A 123 5.23 -13.04 -6.98
N LEU A 124 3.98 -12.95 -6.53
CA LEU A 124 2.83 -12.51 -7.34
C LEU A 124 2.86 -11.00 -7.67
N LEU A 125 3.69 -10.23 -6.95
CA LEU A 125 3.92 -8.80 -7.21
C LEU A 125 5.07 -8.54 -8.17
N SER A 126 5.70 -9.58 -8.70
CA SER A 126 6.85 -9.41 -9.60
C SER A 126 6.44 -9.15 -11.04
N ASP A 127 5.24 -9.61 -11.42
CA ASP A 127 4.69 -9.54 -12.76
C ASP A 127 3.70 -8.37 -12.92
N GLU A 128 3.43 -7.98 -14.16
CA GLU A 128 2.52 -6.88 -14.48
C GLU A 128 1.08 -7.20 -14.01
N PRO A 129 0.32 -6.20 -13.50
CA PRO A 129 -1.07 -6.38 -13.09
C PRO A 129 -2.04 -6.54 -14.27
N GLN A 130 -1.91 -7.63 -15.03
CA GLN A 130 -2.85 -8.04 -16.08
C GLN A 130 -3.63 -9.29 -15.67
N GLY A 131 -4.76 -9.55 -16.36
CA GLY A 131 -5.59 -10.74 -16.13
C GLY A 131 -5.98 -10.97 -14.65
N GLU A 132 -5.75 -12.18 -14.16
CA GLU A 132 -6.04 -12.56 -12.76
C GLU A 132 -5.11 -11.87 -11.76
N VAL A 133 -3.84 -11.63 -12.13
CA VAL A 133 -2.82 -10.94 -11.31
C VAL A 133 -3.27 -9.53 -10.96
N LYS A 134 -4.04 -8.87 -11.83
CA LYS A 134 -4.66 -7.56 -11.54
C LYS A 134 -5.52 -7.58 -10.28
N ASN A 135 -6.28 -8.66 -10.05
CA ASN A 135 -7.12 -8.76 -8.86
C ASN A 135 -6.29 -9.00 -7.60
N ILE A 136 -5.16 -9.69 -7.73
CA ILE A 136 -4.18 -9.87 -6.65
C ILE A 136 -3.57 -8.52 -6.27
N TRP A 137 -3.16 -7.72 -7.26
CA TRP A 137 -2.66 -6.36 -7.02
C TRP A 137 -3.69 -5.47 -6.32
N LYS A 138 -4.98 -5.55 -6.67
CA LYS A 138 -6.03 -4.79 -5.96
C LYS A 138 -6.14 -5.16 -4.48
N GLN A 139 -5.84 -6.41 -4.12
CA GLN A 139 -5.83 -6.85 -2.72
C GLN A 139 -4.61 -6.28 -1.98
N PHE A 140 -3.47 -6.20 -2.66
CA PHE A 140 -2.19 -5.80 -2.05
C PHE A 140 -1.97 -4.26 -2.04
N TYR A 141 -2.74 -3.56 -2.86
CA TYR A 141 -2.87 -2.11 -2.90
C TYR A 141 -4.34 -1.70 -2.72
N PRO A 142 -4.93 -2.01 -1.54
CA PRO A 142 -6.34 -1.76 -1.30
C PRO A 142 -6.61 -0.25 -1.19
N ARG A 143 -7.83 0.15 -1.57
CA ARG A 143 -8.36 1.51 -1.33
C ARG A 143 -9.20 1.54 -0.06
N GLY A 144 -8.63 1.04 1.05
CA GLY A 144 -9.32 0.95 2.33
C GLY A 144 -9.74 2.31 2.88
N TYR A 145 -10.87 2.38 3.59
CA TYR A 145 -11.41 3.62 4.16
C TYR A 145 -11.68 4.72 3.12
N HIS A 146 -12.04 4.32 1.90
CA HIS A 146 -12.20 5.19 0.73
C HIS A 146 -13.00 6.45 1.01
N ASN A 147 -14.15 6.35 1.68
CA ASN A 147 -14.99 7.52 1.98
C ASN A 147 -14.21 8.61 2.72
N PHE A 148 -13.36 8.26 3.70
CA PHE A 148 -12.58 9.25 4.44
C PHE A 148 -11.39 9.76 3.62
N VAL A 149 -10.74 8.90 2.84
CA VAL A 149 -9.62 9.31 1.98
C VAL A 149 -10.09 10.31 0.93
N GLU A 150 -11.22 10.05 0.25
CA GLU A 150 -11.77 10.96 -0.76
C GLU A 150 -12.17 12.31 -0.15
N ILE A 151 -12.87 12.31 1.00
CA ILE A 151 -13.26 13.56 1.69
C ILE A 151 -12.03 14.43 1.97
N TRP A 152 -10.97 13.86 2.55
CA TRP A 152 -9.78 14.62 2.92
C TRP A 152 -8.82 14.87 1.77
N SER A 153 -8.89 14.07 0.71
CA SER A 153 -8.24 14.33 -0.57
C SER A 153 -8.81 15.58 -1.24
N GLU A 154 -10.14 15.66 -1.35
CA GLU A 154 -10.85 16.81 -1.93
C GLU A 154 -10.66 18.08 -1.08
N ASP A 155 -10.82 18.00 0.25
CA ASP A 155 -10.66 19.14 1.16
C ASP A 155 -9.24 19.74 1.13
N ARG A 156 -8.22 18.92 0.81
CA ARG A 156 -6.81 19.31 0.86
C ARG A 156 -6.15 19.46 -0.50
N ASP A 157 -6.86 19.22 -1.60
CA ASP A 157 -6.28 19.19 -2.95
C ASP A 157 -5.01 18.31 -2.99
N ILE A 158 -5.17 17.06 -2.53
CA ILE A 158 -4.13 16.02 -2.59
C ILE A 158 -4.67 14.90 -3.45
N ASN A 159 -3.85 14.39 -4.38
CA ASN A 159 -4.18 13.16 -5.10
C ASN A 159 -4.47 12.02 -4.10
N PRO A 160 -5.65 11.38 -4.12
CA PRO A 160 -6.02 10.37 -3.13
C PRO A 160 -5.07 9.17 -3.14
N PHE A 161 -4.46 8.84 -4.28
CA PHE A 161 -3.44 7.79 -4.37
C PHE A 161 -2.21 8.08 -3.51
N LEU A 162 -1.83 9.35 -3.33
CA LEU A 162 -0.74 9.71 -2.44
C LEU A 162 -1.10 9.44 -0.97
N ILE A 163 -2.35 9.72 -0.56
CA ILE A 163 -2.83 9.42 0.79
C ILE A 163 -2.86 7.91 1.01
N TYR A 164 -3.39 7.14 0.05
CA TYR A 164 -3.36 5.67 0.12
C TYR A 164 -1.93 5.12 0.22
N SER A 165 -1.00 5.64 -0.58
CA SER A 165 0.41 5.24 -0.51
C SER A 165 1.01 5.51 0.87
N VAL A 166 0.76 6.67 1.47
CA VAL A 166 1.22 6.98 2.83
C VAL A 166 0.60 6.04 3.85
N ILE A 167 -0.73 5.83 3.83
CA ILE A 167 -1.40 4.89 4.76
C ILE A 167 -0.82 3.47 4.63
N ARG A 168 -0.58 3.03 3.40
CA ARG A 168 -0.04 1.70 3.13
C ARG A 168 1.34 1.53 3.75
N GLU A 169 2.24 2.49 3.52
CA GLU A 169 3.62 2.40 4.03
C GLU A 169 3.70 2.63 5.55
N GLU A 170 2.84 3.48 6.10
CA GLU A 170 2.88 3.80 7.54
C GLU A 170 2.27 2.68 8.41
N SER A 171 1.17 2.05 7.98
CA SER A 171 0.46 1.10 8.84
C SER A 171 0.00 -0.19 8.17
N HIS A 172 0.20 -0.32 6.86
CA HIS A 172 -0.48 -1.34 6.06
C HIS A 172 -1.99 -1.37 6.33
N PHE A 173 -2.63 -0.20 6.42
CA PHE A 173 -4.06 -0.03 6.72
C PHE A 173 -4.53 -0.55 8.09
N ASN A 174 -3.63 -0.79 9.04
CA ASN A 174 -4.03 -1.11 10.42
C ASN A 174 -4.39 0.18 11.18
N PRO A 175 -5.66 0.38 11.59
CA PRO A 175 -6.09 1.60 12.28
C PRO A 175 -5.61 1.65 13.74
N PHE A 176 -5.13 0.53 14.28
CA PHE A 176 -4.60 0.40 15.64
C PHE A 176 -3.07 0.24 15.67
N ALA A 177 -2.39 0.55 14.56
CA ALA A 177 -0.92 0.48 14.50
C ALA A 177 -0.27 1.44 15.52
N LEU A 178 0.65 0.91 16.32
CA LEU A 178 1.44 1.65 17.30
C LEU A 178 2.94 1.42 17.06
N SER A 179 3.69 2.47 16.75
CA SER A 179 5.14 2.35 16.62
C SER A 179 5.86 2.45 17.98
N VAL A 180 7.14 2.06 17.99
CA VAL A 180 8.05 2.25 19.13
C VAL A 180 8.23 3.71 19.52
N SER A 181 8.07 4.63 18.57
CA SER A 181 8.11 6.09 18.79
C SER A 181 6.74 6.65 19.18
N ASN A 182 5.77 5.80 19.52
CA ASN A 182 4.40 6.13 19.87
C ASN A 182 3.64 6.83 18.74
N ALA A 183 3.98 6.54 17.48
CA ALA A 183 3.18 6.95 16.33
C ALA A 183 1.91 6.09 16.25
N ARG A 184 0.77 6.70 15.93
CA ARG A 184 -0.56 6.07 16.09
C ARG A 184 -1.37 6.07 14.81
N GLY A 185 -2.08 4.97 14.59
CA GLY A 185 -3.13 4.82 13.59
C GLY A 185 -2.65 4.73 12.15
N LEU A 186 -3.57 4.96 11.21
CA LEU A 186 -3.38 4.71 9.78
C LEU A 186 -2.20 5.45 9.16
N MET A 187 -1.99 6.70 9.54
CA MET A 187 -0.96 7.58 8.99
C MET A 187 0.15 7.87 10.01
N GLN A 188 0.28 7.02 11.03
CA GLN A 188 1.35 7.01 12.04
C GLN A 188 1.73 8.41 12.55
N ILE A 189 0.75 9.11 13.12
CA ILE A 189 0.99 10.45 13.66
C ILE A 189 1.51 10.31 15.09
N ILE A 190 2.62 10.99 15.42
CA ILE A 190 3.11 11.07 16.80
C ILE A 190 2.32 12.12 17.62
N PRO A 191 2.14 11.95 18.94
CA PRO A 191 1.30 12.84 19.75
C PRO A 191 1.66 14.32 19.72
N SER A 192 2.96 14.65 19.68
CA SER A 192 3.43 16.04 19.59
C SER A 192 2.99 16.69 18.28
N THR A 193 3.20 16.00 17.16
CA THR A 193 2.72 16.43 15.84
C THR A 193 1.20 16.50 15.82
N GLY A 194 0.51 15.52 16.39
CA GLY A 194 -0.95 15.50 16.48
C GLY A 194 -1.51 16.72 17.22
N LYS A 195 -0.92 17.08 18.36
CA LYS A 195 -1.30 18.29 19.10
C LYS A 195 -1.09 19.56 18.27
N TRP A 196 0.07 19.67 17.62
CA TRP A 196 0.37 20.81 16.75
C TRP A 196 -0.61 20.91 15.57
N ILE A 197 -0.93 19.79 14.91
CA ILE A 197 -1.94 19.74 13.83
C ILE A 197 -3.30 20.20 14.37
N ALA A 198 -3.74 19.68 15.53
CA ALA A 198 -5.01 20.04 16.15
C ALA A 198 -5.12 21.55 16.42
N GLU A 199 -4.05 22.18 16.89
CA GLU A 199 -3.97 23.64 17.06
C GLU A 199 -4.10 24.37 15.72
N LYS A 200 -3.43 23.88 14.67
CA LYS A 200 -3.46 24.50 13.33
C LYS A 200 -4.81 24.42 12.64
N ILE A 201 -5.55 23.33 12.83
CA ILE A 201 -6.87 23.12 12.20
C ILE A 201 -8.04 23.52 13.10
N GLY A 202 -7.76 24.08 14.30
CA GLY A 202 -8.80 24.49 15.25
C GLY A 202 -9.62 23.34 15.82
N PHE A 203 -9.04 22.15 15.95
CA PHE A 203 -9.73 20.96 16.46
C PHE A 203 -10.02 21.10 17.96
N GLN A 204 -11.27 21.42 18.27
CA GLN A 204 -11.75 21.58 19.64
C GLN A 204 -11.70 20.26 20.41
N ASN A 205 -11.28 20.33 21.68
CA ASN A 205 -11.22 19.19 22.61
C ASN A 205 -10.39 18.01 22.09
N PHE A 206 -9.28 18.28 21.39
CA PHE A 206 -8.34 17.26 20.99
C PHE A 206 -7.66 16.62 22.20
N TYR A 207 -7.60 15.29 22.19
CA TYR A 207 -6.80 14.47 23.11
C TYR A 207 -6.21 13.30 22.32
N THR A 208 -5.06 12.79 22.77
CA THR A 208 -4.20 11.89 21.99
C THR A 208 -4.92 10.61 21.53
N GLU A 209 -5.86 10.09 22.31
CA GLU A 209 -6.60 8.86 21.98
C GLU A 209 -7.55 9.06 20.79
N ARG A 210 -7.93 10.30 20.43
CA ARG A 210 -8.66 10.55 19.18
C ARG A 210 -7.87 10.16 17.94
N MET A 211 -6.56 10.02 18.02
CA MET A 211 -5.73 9.59 16.89
C MET A 211 -5.94 8.11 16.51
N TRP A 212 -6.66 7.33 17.32
CA TRP A 212 -7.09 5.97 16.98
C TRP A 212 -8.36 5.94 16.13
N ASP A 213 -9.13 7.03 16.10
CA ASP A 213 -10.28 7.15 15.22
C ASP A 213 -9.81 7.28 13.76
N ILE A 214 -10.38 6.43 12.89
CA ILE A 214 -9.98 6.30 11.48
C ILE A 214 -10.09 7.64 10.76
N GLU A 215 -11.24 8.32 10.87
CA GLU A 215 -11.47 9.59 10.19
C GLU A 215 -10.53 10.67 10.73
N THR A 216 -10.42 10.78 12.05
CA THR A 216 -9.53 11.75 12.70
C THR A 216 -8.08 11.55 12.26
N ASN A 217 -7.60 10.31 12.21
CA ASN A 217 -6.23 10.02 11.82
C ASN A 217 -5.96 10.40 10.36
N ILE A 218 -6.86 10.01 9.44
CA ILE A 218 -6.76 10.37 8.01
C ILE A 218 -6.83 11.89 7.82
N LYS A 219 -7.75 12.58 8.53
CA LYS A 219 -7.88 14.03 8.50
C LYS A 219 -6.57 14.73 8.87
N MET A 220 -5.98 14.31 9.99
CA MET A 220 -4.78 14.94 10.53
C MET A 220 -3.56 14.64 9.65
N GLY A 221 -3.41 13.40 9.19
CA GLY A 221 -2.30 13.00 8.33
C GLY A 221 -2.39 13.66 6.95
N SER A 222 -3.59 13.76 6.38
CA SER A 222 -3.82 14.48 5.12
C SER A 222 -3.52 15.97 5.25
N TRP A 223 -3.90 16.61 6.36
CA TRP A 223 -3.51 18.00 6.61
C TRP A 223 -1.99 18.15 6.71
N TYR A 224 -1.30 17.25 7.41
CA TYR A 224 0.15 17.32 7.54
C TYR A 224 0.86 17.10 6.19
N LEU A 225 0.36 16.18 5.39
CA LEU A 225 0.84 15.93 4.04
C LEU A 225 0.65 17.15 3.14
N ARG A 226 -0.50 17.83 3.19
CA ARG A 226 -0.72 19.11 2.48
C ARG A 226 0.27 20.17 2.90
N PHE A 227 0.47 20.33 4.21
CA PHE A 227 1.43 21.28 4.77
C PHE A 227 2.83 21.05 4.21
N LEU A 228 3.28 19.79 4.13
CA LEU A 228 4.58 19.45 3.56
C LEU A 228 4.64 19.68 2.04
N LEU A 229 3.56 19.38 1.32
CA LEU A 229 3.48 19.68 -0.11
C LEU A 229 3.60 21.19 -0.35
N ASP A 230 2.92 22.03 0.44
CA ASP A 230 3.05 23.49 0.35
C ASP A 230 4.47 23.95 0.67
N TYR A 231 5.03 23.41 1.75
CA TYR A 231 6.39 23.71 2.21
C TYR A 231 7.44 23.46 1.12
N PHE A 232 7.32 22.35 0.40
CA PHE A 232 8.24 21.96 -0.66
C PHE A 232 7.79 22.39 -2.06
N GLY A 233 6.84 23.31 -2.18
CA GLY A 233 6.40 23.87 -3.47
C GLY A 233 5.79 22.83 -4.41
N GLY A 234 5.01 21.89 -3.89
CA GLY A 234 4.33 20.82 -4.63
C GLY A 234 5.20 19.61 -4.95
N ARG A 235 6.47 19.58 -4.53
CA ARG A 235 7.39 18.46 -4.82
C ARG A 235 7.07 17.26 -3.93
N GLN A 236 6.26 16.34 -4.47
CA GLN A 236 5.79 15.15 -3.76
C GLN A 236 6.91 14.31 -3.12
N MET A 237 8.03 14.11 -3.83
CA MET A 237 9.18 13.35 -3.29
C MET A 237 9.75 13.98 -2.01
N LEU A 238 9.87 15.30 -1.97
CA LEU A 238 10.36 16.01 -0.78
C LEU A 238 9.32 16.02 0.33
N ALA A 239 8.03 16.12 -0.01
CA ALA A 239 6.95 16.07 0.96
C ALA A 239 6.87 14.70 1.66
N VAL A 240 6.94 13.60 0.90
CA VAL A 240 6.96 12.23 1.46
C VAL A 240 8.21 12.01 2.31
N ALA A 241 9.37 12.45 1.86
CA ALA A 241 10.59 12.43 2.67
C ALA A 241 10.44 13.22 3.98
N GLY A 242 9.81 14.40 3.92
CA GLY A 242 9.55 15.24 5.08
C GLY A 242 8.48 14.67 6.01
N TYR A 243 7.56 13.85 5.49
CA TYR A 243 6.56 13.16 6.29
C TYR A 243 7.24 12.17 7.24
N ASN A 244 8.20 11.40 6.71
CA ASN A 244 8.94 10.39 7.46
C ASN A 244 10.06 10.97 8.34
N ALA A 245 10.90 11.86 7.79
CA ALA A 245 12.12 12.35 8.46
C ALA A 245 11.97 13.73 9.11
N GLY A 246 10.87 14.43 8.85
CA GLY A 246 10.69 15.83 9.19
C GLY A 246 11.29 16.78 8.14
N GLN A 247 10.64 17.92 7.91
CA GLN A 247 11.06 18.88 6.88
C GLN A 247 12.48 19.43 7.08
N GLY A 248 12.90 19.66 8.34
CA GLY A 248 14.24 20.15 8.63
C GLY A 248 15.37 19.13 8.40
N ALA A 249 15.04 17.84 8.27
CA ALA A 249 16.01 16.84 7.83
C ALA A 249 16.18 16.91 6.31
N VAL A 250 15.08 17.01 5.57
CA VAL A 250 15.08 17.14 4.10
C VAL A 250 15.81 18.40 3.64
N GLU A 251 15.70 19.51 4.36
CA GLU A 251 16.46 20.74 4.05
C GLU A 251 17.98 20.59 4.15
N LYS A 252 18.46 19.59 4.90
CA LYS A 252 19.89 19.32 5.06
C LYS A 252 20.42 18.37 3.99
N TRP A 253 19.55 17.64 3.30
CA TRP A 253 19.91 16.68 2.25
C TRP A 253 20.17 17.41 0.94
#